data_AF-E4X6W3-F1
#
_entry.id   AF-E4X6W3-F1
#
_cell.length_a   1.000
_cell.length_b   1.000
_cell.length_c   1.000
_cell.angle_alpha   90.00
_cell.angle_beta   90.00
_cell.angle_gamma   90.00
#
_symmetry.space_group_name_H-M   'P 1'
#
loop_
_entity.id
_entity.type
_entity.pdbx_description
1 polymer ?
#
loop_
_entity_poly.entity_id
_entity_poly.type
_entity_poly.pdbx_seq_one_letter_code
_entity_poly.pdbx_strand_id
1 'polypeptide(L)'
;MGISGLWDSIPDAIERVSSSHLEGKVIAVDLACWVMADKSIANSRMVSHSKDKQVQNFFVRNLFSRVVRLLELGVVPVIVTDGKAPEAKMKTMASRLGQAELKSTNRKRFAQVLKKCTDLLDALGIQWISAPGSQNA
;
A
#
# COMPACT_ATOMS: atom_id res chain seq x y z
N MET A 1 1.10 -9.96 -4.22
CA MET A 1 2.25 -9.68 -3.32
C MET A 1 2.15 -10.66 -2.17
N GLY A 2 3.26 -11.22 -1.69
CA GLY A 2 3.28 -12.25 -0.65
C GLY A 2 3.66 -13.64 -1.17
N ILE A 3 3.73 -14.59 -0.25
CA ILE A 3 4.03 -16.01 -0.52
C ILE A 3 2.73 -16.72 -0.91
N SER A 4 2.72 -17.38 -2.07
CA SER A 4 1.55 -18.11 -2.58
C SER A 4 1.22 -19.29 -1.69
N GLY A 5 -0.04 -19.45 -1.30
CA GLY A 5 -0.53 -20.57 -0.48
C GLY A 5 -0.09 -20.55 0.99
N LEU A 6 0.56 -19.46 1.46
CA LEU A 6 1.05 -19.38 2.84
C LEU A 6 -0.07 -19.57 3.85
N TRP A 7 -1.15 -18.79 3.73
CA TRP A 7 -2.25 -18.80 4.69
C TRP A 7 -2.97 -20.16 4.77
N ASP A 8 -3.10 -20.85 3.63
CA ASP A 8 -3.69 -22.20 3.58
C ASP A 8 -2.80 -23.26 4.24
N SER A 9 -1.49 -22.97 4.33
CA SER A 9 -0.49 -23.88 4.92
C SER A 9 -0.33 -23.72 6.43
N ILE A 10 -0.86 -22.64 7.03
CA ILE A 10 -0.73 -22.35 8.48
C ILE A 10 -2.07 -22.05 9.17
N PRO A 11 -3.15 -22.82 8.95
CA PRO A 11 -4.47 -22.51 9.50
C PRO A 11 -4.47 -22.42 11.03
N ASP A 12 -3.69 -23.28 11.70
CA ASP A 12 -3.60 -23.33 13.16
C ASP A 12 -2.85 -22.14 13.78
N ALA A 13 -2.13 -21.35 12.96
CA ALA A 13 -1.44 -20.15 13.39
C ALA A 13 -2.29 -18.87 13.22
N ILE A 14 -3.54 -18.99 12.75
CA ILE A 14 -4.42 -17.84 12.48
C ILE A 14 -5.33 -17.59 13.69
N GLU A 15 -5.14 -16.45 14.34
CA GLU A 15 -6.03 -15.97 15.41
C GLU A 15 -6.92 -14.83 14.90
N ARG A 16 -8.22 -14.89 15.21
CA ARG A 16 -9.15 -13.78 14.96
C ARG A 16 -9.31 -12.95 16.23
N VAL A 17 -8.83 -11.72 16.19
CA VAL A 17 -8.97 -10.76 17.28
C VAL A 17 -9.99 -9.68 16.94
N SER A 18 -10.67 -9.13 17.95
CA SER A 18 -11.55 -7.98 17.78
C SER A 18 -10.74 -6.72 17.43
N SER A 19 -11.38 -5.73 16.81
CA SER A 19 -10.73 -4.45 16.50
C SER A 19 -10.28 -3.69 17.75
N SER A 20 -10.95 -3.89 18.89
CA SER A 20 -10.54 -3.32 20.18
C SER A 20 -9.16 -3.79 20.63
N HIS A 21 -8.67 -4.91 20.12
CA HIS A 21 -7.31 -5.38 20.39
C HIS A 21 -6.21 -4.45 19.86
N LEU A 22 -6.56 -3.50 18.97
CA LEU A 22 -5.63 -2.51 18.42
C LEU A 22 -5.63 -1.19 19.20
N GLU A 23 -6.60 -0.96 20.09
CA GLU A 23 -6.73 0.29 20.83
C GLU A 23 -5.46 0.60 21.64
N GLY A 24 -4.98 1.84 21.56
CA GLY A 24 -3.76 2.31 22.22
C GLY A 24 -2.45 1.80 21.59
N LYS A 25 -2.51 0.96 20.54
CA LYS A 25 -1.30 0.42 19.90
C LYS A 25 -0.77 1.34 18.82
N VAL A 26 0.56 1.35 18.68
CA VAL A 26 1.25 1.92 17.52
C VAL A 26 1.32 0.86 16.43
N ILE A 27 0.77 1.15 15.24
CA ILE A 27 0.69 0.18 14.15
C ILE A 27 1.40 0.73 12.92
N ALA A 28 2.41 -0.01 12.46
CA ALA A 28 3.05 0.24 11.17
C ALA A 28 2.15 -0.24 10.03
N VAL A 29 1.90 0.63 9.05
CA VAL A 29 1.01 0.34 7.91
C VAL A 29 1.78 0.46 6.60
N ASP A 30 1.81 -0.60 5.81
CA ASP A 30 2.39 -0.58 4.46
C ASP A 30 1.49 0.19 3.46
N LEU A 31 1.92 1.39 3.08
CA LEU A 31 1.20 2.25 2.13
C LEU A 31 1.16 1.65 0.72
N ALA A 32 2.25 1.03 0.27
CA ALA A 32 2.34 0.47 -1.07
C ALA A 32 1.33 -0.68 -1.23
N CYS A 33 1.17 -1.51 -0.20
CA CYS A 33 0.17 -2.57 -0.17
C CYS A 33 -1.26 -2.01 -0.29
N TRP A 34 -1.60 -0.97 0.48
CA TRP A 34 -2.92 -0.32 0.41
C TRP A 34 -3.21 0.29 -0.97
N VAL A 35 -2.27 1.04 -1.54
CA VAL A 35 -2.44 1.65 -2.87
C VAL A 35 -2.57 0.58 -3.96
N MET A 36 -1.83 -0.53 -3.86
CA MET A 36 -1.93 -1.64 -4.81
C MET A 36 -3.27 -2.38 -4.70
N ALA A 37 -3.79 -2.58 -3.49
CA ALA A 37 -5.12 -3.15 -3.29
C ALA A 37 -6.21 -2.25 -3.91
N ASP A 38 -6.12 -0.94 -3.67
CA ASP A 38 -7.02 0.05 -4.27
C ASP A 38 -6.94 0.05 -5.80
N LYS A 39 -5.74 -0.12 -6.39
CA LYS A 39 -5.56 -0.20 -7.85
C LYS A 39 -6.25 -1.44 -8.43
N SER A 40 -6.18 -2.57 -7.75
CA SER A 40 -6.89 -3.80 -8.15
C SER A 40 -8.41 -3.57 -8.15
N ILE A 41 -8.93 -2.91 -7.11
CA ILE A 41 -10.35 -2.58 -6.99
C ILE A 41 -10.77 -1.61 -8.09
N ALA A 42 -10.01 -0.53 -8.31
CA ALA A 42 -10.29 0.46 -9.34
C ALA A 42 -10.32 -0.18 -10.74
N ASN A 43 -9.36 -1.05 -11.06
CA ASN A 43 -9.33 -1.79 -12.32
C ASN A 43 -10.52 -2.74 -12.49
N SER A 44 -11.07 -3.29 -11.40
CA SER A 44 -12.23 -4.18 -11.45
C SER A 44 -13.58 -3.46 -11.50
N ARG A 45 -13.68 -2.23 -10.97
CA ARG A 45 -14.96 -1.52 -10.77
C ARG A 45 -15.12 -0.20 -11.54
N MET A 46 -14.04 0.43 -11.99
CA MET A 46 -14.05 1.78 -12.58
C MET A 46 -13.81 1.81 -14.09
N VAL A 47 -13.90 0.66 -14.78
CA VAL A 47 -13.69 0.55 -16.24
C VAL A 47 -14.74 1.33 -17.04
N SER A 48 -15.87 1.74 -16.45
CA SER A 48 -16.96 2.36 -17.22
C SER A 48 -16.97 3.90 -17.30
N HIS A 49 -16.37 4.66 -16.37
CA HIS A 49 -16.55 6.13 -16.39
C HIS A 49 -15.30 6.92 -15.92
N SER A 50 -14.74 7.72 -16.84
CA SER A 50 -13.76 8.80 -16.61
C SER A 50 -12.31 8.38 -16.32
N LYS A 51 -11.49 8.35 -17.40
CA LYS A 51 -10.22 7.60 -17.49
C LYS A 51 -9.02 8.03 -16.64
N ASP A 52 -8.98 9.18 -15.95
CA ASP A 52 -7.75 9.52 -15.18
C ASP A 52 -7.91 10.34 -13.90
N LYS A 53 -8.81 11.33 -13.85
CA LYS A 53 -8.90 12.24 -12.68
C LYS A 53 -9.62 11.62 -11.47
N GLN A 54 -10.69 10.86 -11.71
CA GLN A 54 -11.45 10.20 -10.63
C GLN A 54 -10.64 9.09 -9.95
N VAL A 55 -9.87 8.31 -10.72
CA VAL A 55 -9.01 7.25 -10.18
C VAL A 55 -7.87 7.82 -9.34
N GLN A 56 -7.36 9.02 -9.65
CA GLN A 56 -6.30 9.64 -8.84
C GLN A 56 -6.78 10.08 -7.45
N ASN A 57 -7.99 10.64 -7.33
CA ASN A 57 -8.53 11.05 -6.03
C ASN A 57 -9.00 9.85 -5.18
N PHE A 58 -9.26 8.71 -5.80
CA PHE A 58 -9.71 7.49 -5.12
C PHE A 58 -8.71 7.00 -4.07
N PHE A 59 -7.41 6.95 -4.40
CA PHE A 59 -6.37 6.47 -3.48
C PHE A 59 -6.24 7.36 -2.24
N VAL A 60 -6.21 8.67 -2.46
CA VAL A 60 -6.09 9.67 -1.40
C VAL A 60 -7.33 9.65 -0.50
N ARG A 61 -8.53 9.55 -1.09
CA ARG A 61 -9.79 9.41 -0.35
C ARG A 61 -9.80 8.16 0.53
N ASN A 62 -9.43 7.01 -0.03
CA ASN A 62 -9.43 5.76 0.72
C ASN A 62 -8.37 5.76 1.83
N LEU A 63 -7.19 6.33 1.57
CA LEU A 63 -6.17 6.51 2.60
C LEU A 63 -6.70 7.38 3.75
N PHE A 64 -7.29 8.54 3.43
CA PHE A 64 -7.92 9.41 4.42
C PHE A 64 -8.91 8.65 5.30
N SER A 65 -9.87 7.94 4.68
CA SER A 65 -10.88 7.18 5.44
C SER A 65 -10.28 6.07 6.30
N ARG A 66 -9.24 5.37 5.82
CA ARG A 66 -8.57 4.32 6.60
C ARG A 66 -7.80 4.89 7.79
N VAL A 67 -7.11 6.00 7.59
CA VAL A 67 -6.38 6.68 8.67
C VAL A 67 -7.35 7.19 9.73
N VAL A 68 -8.42 7.88 9.33
CA VAL A 68 -9.48 8.32 10.25
C VAL A 68 -10.03 7.14 11.03
N ARG A 69 -10.32 6.02 10.36
CA ARG A 69 -10.84 4.83 11.03
C ARG A 69 -9.87 4.24 12.05
N LEU A 70 -8.57 4.25 11.77
CA LEU A 70 -7.56 3.80 12.75
C LEU A 70 -7.53 4.72 13.97
N LEU A 71 -7.57 6.03 13.76
CA LEU A 71 -7.60 7.01 14.85
C LEU A 71 -8.87 6.88 15.70
N GLU A 72 -10.05 6.68 15.08
CA GLU A 72 -11.31 6.41 15.78
C GLU A 72 -11.26 5.15 16.65
N LEU A 73 -10.45 4.15 16.27
CA LEU A 73 -10.21 2.93 17.05
C LEU A 73 -9.15 3.13 18.15
N GLY A 74 -8.66 4.36 18.36
CA GLY A 74 -7.60 4.66 19.32
C GLY A 74 -6.23 4.14 18.92
N VAL A 75 -6.02 3.82 17.63
CA VAL A 75 -4.73 3.36 17.10
C VAL A 75 -3.86 4.56 16.75
N VAL A 76 -2.55 4.43 16.95
CA VAL A 76 -1.55 5.40 16.47
C VAL A 76 -0.90 4.85 15.20
N PRO A 77 -1.37 5.24 14.00
CA PRO A 77 -0.79 4.74 12.75
C PRO A 77 0.57 5.38 12.46
N VAL A 78 1.54 4.56 12.05
CA VAL A 78 2.80 5.00 11.43
C VAL A 78 2.82 4.44 10.01
N ILE A 79 2.70 5.32 9.02
CA ILE A 79 2.61 4.88 7.62
C ILE A 79 4.01 4.62 7.07
N VAL A 80 4.23 3.46 6.47
CA VAL A 80 5.52 3.05 5.91
C VAL A 80 5.42 3.02 4.39
N THR A 81 6.31 3.74 3.71
CA THR A 81 6.42 3.71 2.26
C THR A 81 7.61 2.88 1.83
N ASP A 82 7.46 2.12 0.75
CA ASP A 82 8.57 1.38 0.14
C ASP A 82 9.69 2.34 -0.28
N GLY A 83 10.92 2.01 0.12
CA GLY A 83 12.14 2.60 -0.45
C GLY A 83 12.50 2.03 -1.82
N LYS A 84 13.77 2.11 -2.19
CA LYS A 84 14.27 1.50 -3.43
C LYS A 84 14.12 -0.03 -3.37
N ALA A 85 13.43 -0.62 -4.35
CA ALA A 85 13.27 -2.07 -4.42
C ALA A 85 14.63 -2.78 -4.59
N PRO A 86 14.87 -3.91 -3.90
CA PRO A 86 16.09 -4.70 -4.05
C PRO A 86 16.26 -5.24 -5.47
N GLU A 87 17.50 -5.44 -5.89
CA GLU A 87 17.82 -6.01 -7.19
C GLU A 87 17.19 -7.39 -7.42
N ALA A 88 17.15 -8.23 -6.38
CA ALA A 88 16.50 -9.53 -6.42
C ALA A 88 15.00 -9.40 -6.76
N LYS A 89 14.27 -8.49 -6.09
CA LYS A 89 12.85 -8.21 -6.39
C LYS A 89 12.70 -7.67 -7.81
N MET A 90 13.61 -6.82 -8.28
CA MET A 90 13.58 -6.33 -9.66
C MET A 90 13.76 -7.44 -10.69
N LYS A 91 14.72 -8.36 -10.48
CA LYS A 91 14.96 -9.52 -11.36
C LYS A 91 13.76 -10.46 -11.39
N THR A 92 13.18 -10.80 -10.24
CA THR A 92 11.98 -11.65 -10.15
C THR A 92 10.77 -10.98 -10.80
N MET A 93 10.58 -9.67 -10.62
CA MET A 93 9.52 -8.93 -11.29
C MET A 93 9.69 -8.92 -12.81
N ALA A 94 10.93 -8.77 -13.31
CA ALA A 94 11.22 -8.83 -14.74
C ALA A 94 10.93 -10.20 -15.34
N SER A 95 11.24 -11.27 -14.62
CA SER A 95 10.91 -12.64 -15.05
C SER A 95 9.41 -12.92 -15.04
N ARG A 96 8.63 -12.30 -14.13
CA ARG A 96 7.18 -12.53 -14.00
C ARG A 96 6.31 -11.74 -14.98
N LEU A 97 6.70 -10.51 -15.29
CA LEU A 97 5.87 -9.59 -16.09
C LEU A 97 6.30 -9.51 -17.57
N GLY A 98 7.44 -10.12 -17.92
CA GLY A 98 8.12 -9.86 -19.19
C GLY A 98 8.69 -8.43 -19.24
N GLN A 99 9.77 -8.21 -19.99
CA GLN A 99 10.44 -6.91 -20.06
C GLN A 99 9.53 -5.77 -20.56
N ALA A 100 8.45 -6.09 -21.30
CA ALA A 100 7.56 -5.13 -21.95
C ALA A 100 6.50 -4.48 -21.03
N GLU A 101 6.14 -5.08 -19.89
CA GLU A 101 5.17 -4.52 -18.94
C GLU A 101 5.81 -3.71 -17.79
N LEU A 102 7.13 -3.77 -17.66
CA LEU A 102 7.93 -2.93 -16.76
C LEU A 102 7.98 -1.44 -17.18
N LYS A 103 7.04 -0.99 -18.02
CA LYS A 103 7.00 0.37 -18.58
C LYS A 103 7.16 1.41 -17.47
N SER A 104 8.17 2.26 -17.64
CA SER A 104 8.50 3.37 -16.73
C SER A 104 7.28 4.22 -16.34
N THR A 105 6.29 4.33 -17.23
CA THR A 105 5.03 5.06 -17.04
C THR A 105 4.20 4.55 -15.85
N ASN A 106 4.08 3.22 -15.67
CA ASN A 106 3.32 2.66 -14.54
C ASN A 106 4.01 2.93 -13.20
N ARG A 107 5.35 2.89 -13.19
CA ARG A 107 6.16 3.20 -12.01
C ARG A 107 6.09 4.69 -11.67
N LYS A 108 6.18 5.57 -12.67
CA LYS A 108 6.01 7.02 -12.51
C LYS A 108 4.63 7.37 -11.95
N ARG A 109 3.55 6.79 -12.49
CA ARG A 109 2.19 7.00 -12.00
C ARG A 109 2.01 6.51 -10.56
N PHE A 110 2.58 5.35 -10.23
CA PHE A 110 2.55 4.84 -8.86
C PHE A 110 3.30 5.76 -7.88
N ALA A 111 4.50 6.21 -8.25
CA ALA A 111 5.26 7.17 -7.46
C ALA A 111 4.51 8.51 -7.25
N GLN A 112 3.81 9.00 -8.27
CA GLN A 112 2.94 10.18 -8.14
C GLN A 112 1.78 9.97 -7.18
N VAL A 113 1.16 8.79 -7.18
CA VAL A 113 0.09 8.45 -6.22
C VAL A 113 0.65 8.38 -4.80
N LEU A 114 1.80 7.73 -4.60
CA LEU A 114 2.46 7.70 -3.29
C LEU A 114 2.81 9.10 -2.80
N LYS A 115 3.33 9.98 -3.66
CA LYS A 115 3.65 11.37 -3.28
C LYS A 115 2.40 12.13 -2.82
N LYS A 116 1.28 12.02 -3.55
CA LYS A 116 0.01 12.63 -3.12
C LYS A 116 -0.49 12.08 -1.79
N CYS A 117 -0.28 10.78 -1.55
CA CYS A 117 -0.64 10.13 -0.29
C CYS A 117 0.23 10.67 0.86
N THR A 118 1.55 10.81 0.66
CA THR A 118 2.43 11.39 1.69
C THR A 118 2.10 12.86 1.96
N ASP A 119 1.79 13.64 0.92
CA ASP A 119 1.39 15.05 1.09
C ASP A 119 0.09 15.19 1.92
N LEU A 120 -0.86 14.25 1.75
CA LEU A 120 -2.04 14.18 2.62
C LEU A 120 -1.65 13.86 4.07
N LEU A 121 -0.76 12.88 4.29
CA LEU A 121 -0.34 12.49 5.63
C LEU A 121 0.36 13.65 6.36
N ASP A 122 1.22 14.38 5.65
CA ASP A 122 1.86 15.61 6.15
C ASP A 122 0.80 16.65 6.56
N ALA A 123 -0.22 16.87 5.72
CA ALA A 123 -1.30 17.81 6.01
C ALA A 123 -2.18 17.39 7.20
N LEU A 124 -2.31 16.10 7.47
CA LEU A 124 -3.04 15.55 8.61
C LEU A 124 -2.19 15.45 9.88
N GLY A 125 -0.88 15.73 9.81
CA GLY A 125 0.05 15.52 10.93
C GLY A 125 0.29 14.05 11.27
N ILE A 126 0.10 13.14 10.31
CA ILE A 126 0.26 11.70 10.51
C ILE A 126 1.69 11.31 10.18
N GLN A 127 2.34 10.61 11.11
CA GLN A 127 3.72 10.17 10.93
C GLN A 127 3.83 9.15 9.80
N TRP A 128 4.80 9.37 8.92
CA TRP A 128 5.19 8.39 7.92
C TRP A 128 6.70 8.33 7.73
N ILE A 129 7.18 7.15 7.36
CA ILE A 129 8.60 6.88 7.13
C ILE A 129 8.80 6.18 5.79
N SER A 130 9.91 6.47 5.13
CA SER A 130 10.36 5.71 3.97
C SER A 130 11.33 4.63 4.44
N ALA A 131 11.02 3.36 4.15
CA ALA A 131 11.90 2.26 4.52
C ALA A 131 13.24 2.40 3.75
N PRO A 132 14.40 2.16 4.39
CA PRO A 132 15.66 2.10 3.68
C PRO A 132 15.56 0.99 2.62
N GLY A 133 15.85 1.33 1.37
CA GLY A 133 15.85 0.34 0.29
C GLY A 133 16.81 -0.79 0.65
N SER A 134 16.36 -2.05 0.52
CA SER A 134 17.16 -3.22 0.87
C SER A 134 18.30 -3.42 -0.14
N GLN A 135 19.36 -2.64 0.02
CA GLN A 135 20.66 -2.91 -0.59
C GLN A 135 21.58 -3.60 0.42
N ASN A 136 21.28 -3.53 1.73
CA ASN A 136 22.09 -4.07 2.81
C ASN A 136 21.23 -4.83 3.85
N ALA A 137 20.57 -5.92 3.44
CA ALA A 137 19.95 -6.88 4.36
C ALA A 137 20.42 -8.28 4.00
#